data_AF-A0AAE9YYT8-F1
#
_entry.id   AF-A0AAE9YYT8-F1
#
_cell.length_a   1.000
_cell.length_b   1.000
_cell.length_c   1.000
_cell.angle_alpha   90.00
_cell.angle_beta   90.00
_cell.angle_gamma   90.00
#
_symmetry.space_group_name_H-M   'P 1'
#
loop_
_entity.id
_entity.type
_entity.pdbx_description
1 polymer ?
#
loop_
_entity_poly.entity_id
_entity_poly.type
_entity_poly.pdbx_seq_one_letter_code
_entity_poly.pdbx_strand_id
1 'polypeptide(L)'
;MVNIENFLDIGVSLGILLIFLWMACVLYLKNKWLRFIEDRLEDGRRCYSLNFFLAGQGVLHYATIFLSKFHARRYGLLEKREKVPKDVQRLFIVIFCLFMTSFVLCFGSLGVLSILQDG
;
A
#
# COMPACT_ATOMS: atom_id res chain seq x y z
N MET A 1 20.47 20.25 -21.38
CA MET A 1 19.46 19.35 -21.96
C MET A 1 19.31 18.21 -20.97
N VAL A 2 18.12 17.98 -20.39
CA VAL A 2 17.91 16.83 -19.50
C VAL A 2 17.80 15.60 -20.39
N ASN A 3 18.74 14.66 -20.26
CA ASN A 3 18.68 13.37 -20.96
C ASN A 3 17.55 12.54 -20.36
N ILE A 4 16.92 11.70 -21.20
CA ILE A 4 15.80 10.85 -20.77
C ILE A 4 16.19 9.91 -19.63
N GLU A 5 17.44 9.44 -19.61
CA GLU A 5 18.03 8.65 -18.52
C GLU A 5 18.00 9.40 -17.19
N ASN A 6 18.45 10.67 -17.16
CA ASN A 6 18.40 11.49 -15.95
C ASN A 6 16.97 11.67 -15.42
N PHE A 7 15.98 11.76 -16.32
CA PHE A 7 14.57 11.84 -15.90
C PHE A 7 14.08 10.52 -15.27
N LEU A 8 14.48 9.37 -15.83
CA LEU A 8 14.16 8.06 -15.28
C LEU A 8 14.82 7.82 -13.92
N ASP A 9 16.08 8.23 -13.75
CA ASP A 9 16.80 8.14 -12.47
C ASP A 9 16.17 8.99 -11.37
N ILE A 10 15.68 10.18 -11.72
CA ILE A 10 14.87 11.01 -10.80
C ILE A 10 13.59 10.27 -10.42
N GLY A 11 12.92 9.62 -11.37
CA GLY A 11 11.73 8.79 -11.13
C GLY A 11 11.99 7.68 -10.12
N VAL A 12 13.08 6.93 -10.29
CA VAL A 12 13.50 5.88 -9.34
C VAL A 12 13.79 6.47 -7.96
N SER A 13 14.52 7.57 -7.90
CA SER A 13 14.87 8.25 -6.63
C SER A 13 13.62 8.70 -5.86
N LEU A 14 12.64 9.29 -6.56
CA LEU A 14 11.36 9.68 -5.97
C LEU A 14 10.55 8.45 -5.53
N GLY A 15 10.55 7.37 -6.31
CA GLY A 15 9.91 6.11 -5.95
C GLY A 15 10.48 5.54 -4.64
N ILE A 16 11.80 5.53 -4.47
CA ILE A 16 12.47 5.07 -3.25
C ILE A 16 12.06 5.94 -2.05
N LEU A 17 12.05 7.27 -2.20
CA LEU A 17 11.62 8.19 -1.14
C LEU A 17 10.15 7.95 -0.74
N LEU A 18 9.27 7.70 -1.71
CA LEU A 18 7.86 7.38 -1.44
C LEU A 18 7.71 6.02 -0.73
N ILE A 19 8.58 5.04 -1.00
CA ILE A 19 8.60 3.78 -0.24
C ILE A 19 8.95 4.04 1.22
N PHE A 20 9.97 4.85 1.52
CA PHE A 20 10.30 5.20 2.90
C PHE A 20 9.16 5.93 3.60
N LEU A 21 8.50 6.85 2.90
CA LEU A 21 7.31 7.53 3.42
C LEU A 21 6.17 6.54 3.69
N TRP A 22 5.92 5.60 2.78
CA TRP A 22 4.93 4.54 2.95
C TRP A 22 5.24 3.67 4.17
N MET A 23 6.50 3.30 4.39
CA MET A 23 6.93 2.50 5.55
C MET A 23 6.62 3.22 6.87
N ALA A 24 6.84 4.54 6.93
CA ALA A 24 6.46 5.35 8.08
C ALA A 24 4.93 5.38 8.29
N CYS A 25 4.16 5.48 7.22
CA CYS A 25 2.69 5.38 7.28
C CYS A 25 2.21 4.00 7.77
N VAL A 26 2.87 2.92 7.35
CA VAL A 26 2.58 1.56 7.83
C VAL A 26 2.85 1.44 9.33
N LEU A 27 3.95 2.01 9.85
CA LEU A 27 4.21 2.05 11.29
C LEU A 27 3.09 2.79 12.05
N TYR A 28 2.64 3.92 11.53
CA TYR A 28 1.52 4.67 12.09
C TYR A 28 0.23 3.84 12.10
N LEU A 29 -0.13 3.21 10.97
CA LEU A 29 -1.31 2.36 10.88
C LEU A 29 -1.22 1.15 11.81
N LYS A 30 -0.07 0.47 11.85
CA LYS A 30 0.18 -0.68 12.74
C LYS A 30 -0.13 -0.33 14.19
N ASN A 31 0.34 0.82 14.65
CA ASN A 31 0.22 1.22 16.06
C ASN A 31 -1.18 1.74 16.41
N LYS A 32 -1.87 2.41 15.47
CA LYS A 32 -3.13 3.11 15.76
C LYS A 32 -4.38 2.38 15.28
N TRP A 33 -4.37 1.84 14.07
CA TRP A 33 -5.59 1.42 13.38
C TRP A 33 -5.63 -0.06 13.03
N LEU A 34 -4.49 -0.71 12.83
CA LEU A 34 -4.44 -2.09 12.34
C LEU A 34 -5.07 -3.08 13.33
N ARG A 35 -4.78 -2.94 14.63
CA ARG A 35 -5.42 -3.75 15.68
C ARG A 35 -6.94 -3.55 15.72
N PHE A 36 -7.40 -2.31 15.56
CA PHE A 36 -8.82 -1.99 15.51
C PHE A 36 -9.51 -2.66 14.31
N ILE A 37 -8.84 -2.68 13.15
CA ILE A 37 -9.35 -3.32 11.93
C ILE A 37 -9.45 -4.83 12.14
N GLU A 38 -8.40 -5.47 12.65
CA GLU A 38 -8.37 -6.91 12.95
C GLU A 38 -9.47 -7.31 13.95
N ASP A 39 -9.67 -6.51 15.00
CA ASP A 39 -10.72 -6.76 15.99
C ASP A 39 -12.14 -6.65 15.37
N ARG A 40 -12.33 -5.79 14.36
CA ARG A 40 -13.64 -5.57 13.70
C ARG A 40 -13.93 -6.50 12.52
N LEU A 41 -12.92 -6.84 11.74
CA LEU A 41 -13.06 -7.63 10.52
C LEU A 41 -12.79 -9.11 10.76
N GLU A 42 -11.83 -9.43 11.64
CA GLU A 42 -11.34 -10.79 11.88
C GLU A 42 -11.64 -11.32 13.28
N ASP A 43 -12.62 -10.69 13.96
CA ASP A 43 -13.13 -11.12 15.26
C ASP A 43 -12.01 -11.26 16.31
N GLY A 44 -11.00 -10.40 16.25
CA GLY A 44 -9.89 -10.35 17.21
C GLY A 44 -8.65 -11.17 16.83
N ARG A 45 -8.63 -11.82 15.66
CA ARG A 45 -7.43 -12.52 15.17
C ARG A 45 -6.41 -11.51 14.67
N ARG A 46 -5.32 -11.35 15.41
CA ARG A 46 -4.30 -10.31 15.20
C ARG A 46 -3.07 -10.84 14.46
N CYS A 47 -3.23 -11.23 13.20
CA CYS A 47 -2.14 -11.80 12.41
C CYS A 47 -1.21 -10.72 11.83
N TYR A 48 -1.77 -9.63 11.32
CA TYR A 48 -1.04 -8.58 10.63
C TYR A 48 -0.38 -7.58 11.59
N SER A 49 -0.93 -7.34 12.79
CA SER A 49 -0.31 -6.41 13.74
C SER A 49 0.90 -6.94 14.52
N LEU A 50 1.25 -8.23 14.36
CA LEU A 50 2.37 -8.88 15.07
C LEU A 50 3.72 -8.23 14.78
N ASN A 51 4.07 -8.13 13.50
CA ASN A 51 5.37 -7.65 13.05
C ASN A 51 5.19 -6.60 11.96
N PHE A 52 6.20 -5.75 11.77
CA PHE A 52 6.15 -4.68 10.78
C PHE A 52 5.93 -5.19 9.34
N PHE A 53 6.60 -6.28 8.96
CA PHE A 53 6.43 -6.88 7.64
C PHE A 53 4.99 -7.36 7.40
N LEU A 54 4.42 -8.06 8.38
CA LEU A 54 3.02 -8.50 8.33
C LEU A 54 2.07 -7.31 8.34
N ALA A 55 2.41 -6.23 9.04
CA ALA A 55 1.59 -5.01 9.04
C ALA A 55 1.55 -4.37 7.65
N GLY A 56 2.67 -4.34 6.93
CA GLY A 56 2.70 -3.90 5.53
C GLY A 56 1.75 -4.72 4.66
N GLN A 57 1.82 -6.05 4.75
CA GLN A 57 0.90 -6.96 4.04
C GLN A 57 -0.57 -6.72 4.42
N GLY A 58 -0.86 -6.58 5.71
CA GLY A 58 -2.21 -6.32 6.22
C GLY A 58 -2.75 -4.96 5.75
N VAL A 59 -1.93 -3.92 5.75
CA VAL A 59 -2.33 -2.59 5.24
C VAL A 59 -2.73 -2.69 3.77
N LEU A 60 -1.93 -3.36 2.93
CA LEU A 60 -2.26 -3.56 1.52
C LEU A 60 -3.53 -4.42 1.36
N HIS A 61 -3.63 -5.51 2.11
CA HIS A 61 -4.77 -6.42 2.08
C HIS A 61 -6.10 -5.73 2.46
N TYR A 62 -6.13 -5.00 3.59
CA TYR A 62 -7.33 -4.30 4.01
C TYR A 62 -7.67 -3.13 3.08
N ALA A 63 -6.66 -2.44 2.53
CA ALA A 63 -6.91 -1.41 1.54
C ALA A 63 -7.62 -1.96 0.29
N THR A 64 -7.23 -3.13 -0.21
CA THR A 64 -7.91 -3.74 -1.37
C THR A 64 -9.33 -4.20 -1.04
N ILE A 65 -9.58 -4.66 0.20
CA ILE A 65 -10.94 -4.95 0.70
C ILE A 65 -11.82 -3.69 0.74
N PHE A 66 -11.26 -2.56 1.18
CA PHE A 66 -12.00 -1.30 1.21
C PHE A 66 -12.24 -0.74 -0.20
N LEU A 67 -11.25 -0.86 -1.08
CA LEU A 67 -11.32 -0.35 -2.44
C LEU A 67 -12.30 -1.15 -3.33
N SER A 68 -12.27 -2.48 -3.25
CA SER A 68 -12.99 -3.35 -4.19
C SER A 68 -14.06 -4.22 -3.51
N LYS A 69 -15.31 -4.05 -3.97
CA LYS A 69 -16.44 -4.89 -3.53
C LYS A 69 -16.22 -6.37 -3.83
N PHE A 70 -15.60 -6.68 -4.97
CA PHE A 70 -15.30 -8.06 -5.35
C PHE A 70 -14.31 -8.71 -4.38
N HIS A 71 -13.23 -7.99 -4.05
CA HIS A 71 -12.24 -8.49 -3.10
C HIS A 71 -12.86 -8.68 -1.72
N ALA A 72 -13.63 -7.70 -1.23
CA ALA A 72 -14.34 -7.83 0.03
C ALA A 72 -15.30 -9.04 0.06
N ARG A 73 -15.98 -9.33 -1.05
CA ARG A 73 -16.87 -10.50 -1.18
C ARG A 73 -16.11 -11.81 -1.14
N ARG A 74 -14.96 -11.90 -1.83
CA ARG A 74 -14.10 -13.09 -1.85
C ARG A 74 -13.61 -13.46 -0.44
N TYR A 75 -13.31 -12.47 0.39
CA TYR A 75 -12.85 -12.68 1.77
C TYR A 75 -14.00 -12.74 2.80
N GLY A 76 -15.26 -12.64 2.38
CA GLY A 76 -16.41 -12.64 3.31
C GLY A 76 -16.49 -11.39 4.19
N LEU A 77 -15.83 -10.29 3.81
CA LEU A 77 -15.72 -9.04 4.57
C LEU A 77 -16.58 -7.90 4.01
N LEU A 78 -17.43 -8.20 3.02
CA LEU A 78 -18.23 -7.20 2.31
C LEU A 78 -19.13 -6.37 3.22
N GLU A 79 -19.77 -7.02 4.20
CA GLU A 79 -20.62 -6.37 5.21
C GLU A 79 -19.80 -5.88 6.41
N LYS A 80 -18.79 -6.65 6.83
CA LYS A 80 -17.96 -6.29 7.99
C LYS A 80 -17.21 -4.98 7.80
N ARG A 81 -16.77 -4.66 6.58
CA ARG A 81 -16.08 -3.40 6.28
C ARG A 81 -16.95 -2.16 6.53
N GLU A 82 -18.27 -2.27 6.49
CA GLU A 82 -19.17 -1.13 6.80
C GLU A 82 -19.11 -0.73 8.28
N LYS A 83 -18.65 -1.63 9.15
CA LYS A 83 -18.42 -1.36 10.58
C LYS A 83 -17.17 -0.52 10.84
N VAL A 84 -16.31 -0.34 9.83
CA VAL A 84 -15.11 0.49 9.90
C VAL A 84 -15.44 1.92 9.46
N PRO A 85 -15.06 2.96 10.22
CA PRO A 85 -15.32 4.34 9.83
C PRO A 85 -14.75 4.66 8.43
N LYS A 86 -15.50 5.40 7.61
CA LYS A 86 -15.13 5.72 6.23
C LYS A 86 -13.79 6.45 6.13
N ASP A 87 -13.45 7.29 7.11
CA ASP A 87 -12.18 8.02 7.12
C ASP A 87 -10.99 7.09 7.30
N VAL A 88 -11.14 6.04 8.12
CA VAL A 88 -10.11 5.01 8.29
C VAL A 88 -9.98 4.18 7.02
N GLN A 89 -11.09 3.80 6.39
CA GLN A 89 -11.05 3.10 5.10
C GLN A 89 -10.32 3.92 4.02
N ARG A 90 -10.65 5.22 3.91
CA ARG A 90 -9.98 6.15 3.00
C ARG A 90 -8.49 6.27 3.30
N LEU A 91 -8.09 6.32 4.57
CA LEU A 91 -6.69 6.37 4.96
C LEU A 91 -5.90 5.15 4.46
N PHE A 92 -6.45 3.94 4.62
CA PHE A 92 -5.84 2.71 4.08
C PHE A 92 -5.74 2.75 2.56
N ILE A 93 -6.78 3.23 1.86
CA ILE A 93 -6.78 3.37 0.40
C ILE A 93 -5.72 4.38 -0.06
N VAL A 94 -5.58 5.53 0.60
CA VAL A 94 -4.55 6.54 0.27
C VAL A 94 -3.15 5.97 0.43
N ILE A 95 -2.91 5.23 1.52
CA ILE A 95 -1.61 4.60 1.78
C ILE A 95 -1.33 3.48 0.75
N PHE A 96 -2.36 2.76 0.30
CA PHE A 96 -2.24 1.82 -0.81
C PHE A 96 -1.90 2.51 -2.14
N CYS A 97 -2.56 3.62 -2.46
CA CYS A 97 -2.22 4.40 -3.66
C CYS A 97 -0.78 4.90 -3.60
N LEU A 98 -0.32 5.37 -2.44
CA LEU A 98 1.07 5.79 -2.22
C LEU A 98 2.06 4.65 -2.54
N PHE A 99 1.75 3.43 -2.09
CA PHE A 99 2.55 2.24 -2.41
C PHE A 99 2.53 1.91 -3.91
N MET A 100 1.36 1.95 -4.55
CA MET A 100 1.26 1.65 -5.98
C MET A 100 1.99 2.70 -6.83
N THR A 101 1.90 3.97 -6.46
CA THR A 101 2.64 5.06 -7.14
C THR A 101 4.14 4.88 -6.98
N SER A 102 4.63 4.54 -5.78
CA SER A 102 6.05 4.31 -5.56
C SER A 102 6.56 3.09 -6.33
N PHE A 103 5.78 2.01 -6.36
CA PHE A 103 6.08 0.81 -7.12
C PHE A 103 6.15 1.08 -8.63
N VAL A 104 5.17 1.80 -9.19
CA VAL A 104 5.16 2.16 -10.61
C VAL A 104 6.32 3.09 -10.96
N LEU A 105 6.66 4.05 -10.10
CA LEU A 105 7.82 4.92 -10.33
C LEU A 105 9.13 4.14 -10.33
N CYS A 106 9.37 3.27 -9.35
CA CYS A 106 10.59 2.47 -9.31
C CYS A 106 10.67 1.47 -10.47
N PHE A 107 9.70 0.57 -10.57
CA PHE A 107 9.75 -0.54 -11.54
C PHE A 107 9.43 -0.09 -12.97
N GLY A 108 8.56 0.91 -13.13
CA GLY A 108 8.26 1.49 -14.44
C GLY A 108 9.47 2.22 -15.01
N SER A 109 10.14 3.07 -14.22
CA SER A 109 11.34 3.76 -14.68
C SER A 109 12.49 2.80 -14.96
N LEU A 110 12.73 1.81 -14.08
CA LEU A 110 13.77 0.79 -14.30
C LEU A 110 13.50 -0.05 -15.55
N GLY A 111 12.24 -0.46 -15.78
CA GLY A 111 11.87 -1.24 -16.95
C GLY A 111 12.04 -0.48 -18.27
N VAL A 112 11.75 0.83 -18.28
CA VAL A 112 12.02 1.66 -19.46
C VAL A 112 13.54 1.83 -19.66
N LEU A 113 14.28 2.04 -18.57
CA LEU A 113 15.73 2.21 -18.63
C LEU A 113 16.42 0.95 -19.18
N SER A 114 16.01 -0.24 -18.76
CA SER A 114 16.56 -1.49 -19.30
C SER A 114 16.29 -1.65 -20.80
N ILE A 115 15.08 -1.31 -21.25
CA ILE A 115 14.74 -1.36 -22.68
C ILE A 115 15.59 -0.38 -23.51
N LEU A 116 15.89 0.80 -22.97
CA LEU A 116 16.73 1.80 -23.65
C LEU A 116 18.21 1.40 -23.68
N GLN A 117 18.69 0.59 -22.73
CA GLN A 117 20.07 0.10 -22.68
C GLN A 117 20.29 -1.13 -23.58
N ASP A 118 19.25 -1.94 -23.79
CA ASP A 118 19.30 -3.16 -24.59
C ASP A 118 19.00 -2.94 -26.09
N GLY A 119 18.54 -1.75 -26.49
CA GLY A 119 18.15 -1.39 -27.87
C GLY A 119 19.16 -0.49 -28.57
#